data_AF-A0A7X7KFB7-F1
#
_entry.id   AF-A0A7X7KFB7-F1
#
_cell.length_a   1.000
_cell.length_b   1.000
_cell.length_c   1.000
_cell.angle_alpha   90.00
_cell.angle_beta   90.00
_cell.angle_gamma   90.00
#
_symmetry.space_group_name_H-M   'P 1'
#
loop_
_entity.id
_entity.type
_entity.pdbx_description
1 polymer ?
#
loop_
_entity_poly.entity_id
_entity_poly.type
_entity_poly.pdbx_seq_one_letter_code
_entity_poly.pdbx_strand_id
1 'polypeptide(L)' 'DLARGFIRAEVMTVADLVRVGSEREIKAQHLIRQEPKDYVIRDDDIVFIRFSV' A
#
# COMPACT_ATOMS: atom_id res chain seq x y z
N ASP A 1 -0.56 -13.79 13.40
CA ASP A 1 0.82 -13.25 13.26
C ASP A 1 0.91 -11.86 12.67
N LEU A 2 0.17 -11.55 11.61
CA LEU A 2 0.22 -10.27 10.91
C LEU A 2 0.14 -9.02 11.82
N ALA A 3 -0.74 -9.01 12.83
CA ALA A 3 -0.87 -7.89 13.78
C ALA A 3 0.28 -7.79 14.80
N ARG A 4 0.93 -8.91 15.14
CA ARG A 4 2.09 -8.99 16.05
C ARG A 4 3.40 -8.68 15.33
N GLY A 5 3.51 -9.10 14.08
CA GLY A 5 4.67 -8.93 13.22
C GLY A 5 4.61 -7.75 12.27
N PHE A 6 3.63 -6.86 12.41
CA PHE A 6 3.43 -5.73 11.50
C PHE A 6 4.66 -4.82 11.46
N ILE A 7 5.13 -4.53 10.26
CA ILE A 7 6.22 -3.58 10.02
C ILE A 7 5.65 -2.28 9.44
N ARG A 8 4.91 -2.38 8.33
CA ARG A 8 4.27 -1.25 7.63
C ARG A 8 3.24 -1.72 6.62
N ALA A 9 2.37 -0.82 6.19
CA ALA A 9 1.49 -1.00 5.04
C ALA A 9 2.00 -0.17 3.85
N GLU A 10 2.15 -0.78 2.69
CA GLU A 10 2.38 -0.09 1.43
C GLU A 10 1.01 0.12 0.75
N VAL A 11 0.59 1.37 0.59
CA VAL A 11 -0.76 1.74 0.15
C VAL A 11 -0.69 2.52 -1.15
N MET A 12 -1.49 2.12 -2.13
CA MET A 12 -1.74 2.83 -3.39
C MET A 12 -3.24 2.85 -3.68
N THR A 13 -3.70 3.73 -4.58
CA THR A 13 -5.13 3.79 -4.93
C THR A 13 -5.43 3.03 -6.21
N VAL A 14 -6.65 2.49 -6.33
CA VAL A 14 -7.14 1.90 -7.59
C VAL A 14 -7.11 2.93 -8.72
N ALA A 15 -7.50 4.18 -8.45
CA ALA A 15 -7.50 5.26 -9.43
C ALA A 15 -6.09 5.51 -10.02
N ASP A 16 -5.06 5.51 -9.17
CA ASP A 16 -3.68 5.63 -9.63
C ASP A 16 -3.25 4.42 -10.46
N LEU A 17 -3.61 3.21 -10.03
CA LEU A 17 -3.25 1.98 -10.74
C LEU A 17 -3.87 1.96 -12.14
N VAL A 18 -5.14 2.30 -12.26
CA VAL A 18 -5.84 2.41 -13.55
C VAL A 18 -5.24 3.52 -14.41
N ARG A 19 -4.89 4.67 -13.82
CA ARG A 19 -4.29 5.80 -14.53
C ARG A 19 -2.94 5.47 -15.14
N VAL A 20 -2.07 4.79 -14.41
CA VAL A 20 -0.69 4.51 -14.87
C VAL A 20 -0.53 3.15 -15.54
N GLY A 21 -1.52 2.25 -15.39
CA GLY A 21 -1.64 0.99 -16.12
C GLY A 21 -0.95 -0.21 -15.48
N SER A 22 0.04 -0.03 -14.60
CA SER A 22 0.62 -1.14 -13.83
C SER A 22 1.30 -0.71 -12.52
N GLU A 23 1.52 -1.66 -11.61
CA GLU A 23 2.28 -1.45 -10.37
C GLU A 23 3.73 -0.98 -10.62
N ARG A 24 4.33 -1.34 -11.76
CA ARG A 24 5.68 -0.92 -12.09
C ARG A 24 5.74 0.59 -12.30
N GLU A 25 4.78 1.13 -13.05
CA GLU A 25 4.67 2.56 -13.27
C GLU A 25 4.25 3.30 -11.99
N ILE A 26 3.39 2.72 -11.14
CA ILE A 26 3.09 3.25 -9.78
C ILE A 26 4.38 3.48 -8.97
N LYS A 27 5.25 2.46 -8.93
CA LYS A 27 6.54 2.52 -8.22
C LYS A 27 7.47 3.55 -8.84
N ALA A 28 7.58 3.58 -10.18
CA ALA A 28 8.40 4.54 -10.89
C ALA A 28 7.96 5.99 -10.65
N GLN A 29 6.66 6.22 -10.47
CA GLN A 29 6.07 7.53 -10.18
C GLN A 29 5.98 7.87 -8.69
N HIS A 30 6.51 7.01 -7.80
CA HIS A 30 6.48 7.21 -6.35
C HIS A 30 5.06 7.39 -5.77
N LEU A 31 4.07 6.70 -6.35
CA LEU A 31 2.67 6.78 -5.92
C LEU A 31 2.31 5.79 -4.79
N ILE A 32 3.26 4.98 -4.33
CA ILE A 32 3.07 4.11 -3.15
C ILE A 32 3.42 4.88 -1.88
N ARG A 33 2.49 4.86 -0.93
CA ARG A 33 2.66 5.43 0.41
C ARG A 33 3.03 4.33 1.40
N GLN A 34 3.85 4.67 2.38
CA GLN A 34 4.13 3.78 3.51
C GLN A 34 3.38 4.29 4.73
N GLU A 35 2.42 3.49 5.17
CA GLU A 35 1.48 3.85 6.21
C GLU A 35 1.74 3.03 7.50
N PRO A 36 1.60 3.66 8.68
CA PRO A 36 1.77 3.02 9.97
C PRO A 36 0.55 2.15 10.35
N LYS A 37 0.63 1.50 11.51
CA LYS A 37 -0.39 0.54 11.98
C LYS A 37 -1.76 1.19 12.27
N ASP A 38 -1.77 2.47 12.58
CA ASP A 38 -2.95 3.28 12.91
C ASP A 38 -3.59 3.95 11.67
N TYR A 39 -3.04 3.72 10.47
CA TYR A 39 -3.66 4.20 9.24
C TYR A 39 -5.05 3.60 9.04
N VAL A 40 -6.03 4.48 8.87
CA VAL A 40 -7.41 4.10 8.55
C VAL A 40 -7.50 3.91 7.03
N ILE A 41 -7.65 2.65 6.63
CA ILE A 41 -7.84 2.26 5.23
C ILE A 41 -9.05 2.98 4.65
N ARG A 42 -8.89 3.51 3.44
CA ARG A 42 -9.94 4.21 2.70
C ARG A 42 -10.51 3.32 1.61
N ASP A 43 -11.69 3.70 1.14
CA ASP A 43 -12.26 3.09 -0.05
C ASP A 43 -11.27 3.23 -1.23
N ASP A 44 -11.21 2.22 -2.09
CA ASP A 44 -10.27 2.11 -3.20
C ASP A 44 -8.76 2.06 -2.85
N ASP A 45 -8.38 1.85 -1.58
CA ASP A 45 -6.99 1.55 -1.23
C ASP A 45 -6.63 0.09 -1.57
N ILE A 46 -5.54 -0.08 -2.31
CA ILE A 46 -4.83 -1.34 -2.48
C ILE A 46 -3.69 -1.37 -1.47
N VAL A 47 -3.69 -2.37 -0.57
CA VAL A 47 -2.78 -2.44 0.57
C VAL A 47 -1.91 -3.69 0.52
N PHE A 48 -0.59 -3.49 0.60
CA PHE A 48 0.39 -4.55 0.76
C PHE A 48 1.04 -4.48 2.16
N ILE A 49 0.78 -5.48 3.01
CA ILE A 49 1.27 -5.48 4.39
C ILE A 49 2.62 -6.19 4.48
N ARG A 50 3.64 -5.47 4.97
CA ARG A 50 4.93 -6.05 5.35
C ARG A 50 4.84 -6.51 6.79
N PHE A 51 5.04 -7.80 7.02
CA PHE A 51 5.13 -8.36 8.37
C PHE A 51 6.25 -9.41 8.45
N SER A 52 6.78 -9.63 9.65
CA SER A 52 7.71 -10.71 9.95
C SER A 52 7.35 -11.30 11.31
N VAL A 53 7.43 -12.62 11.44
CA VAL A 53 7.21 -13.34 12.70
C VAL A 53 8.47 -14.07 13.12
#